data_AF-A0A359GY46-F1
#
_entry.id   AF-A0A359GY46-F1
#
_cell.length_a   1.000
_cell.length_b   1.000
_cell.length_c   1.000
_cell.angle_alpha   90.00
_cell.angle_beta   90.00
_cell.angle_gamma   90.00
#
_symmetry.space_group_name_H-M   'P 1'
#
loop_
_entity.id
_entity.type
_entity.pdbx_description
1 polymer ?
#
loop_
_entity_poly.entity_id
_entity_poly.type
_entity_poly.pdbx_seq_one_letter_code
_entity_poly.pdbx_strand_id
1 'polypeptide(L)'
;MREFLRVGGINIYDVLNEVFDDPRLKGAIAADAVLGHHMGPRTPTTVLTYLYRLWGEIHGAQSLPTGGMGEISETLAKAAIKAGVTIETGAKVKRIVVDEGKVSAVELETGELIEASIVISNADAKTTFLDLVGAEELDAMFCHRIDTSRSKGNTAKLHLALNSLPKFAGLSGSQLAQRLIIAPNMRYVEHAFNHAKYGEYSEQPVLEIVIPTID
;
A
#
# COMPACT_ATOMS: atom_id res chain seq x y z
N MET A 1 10.89 23.26 8.98
CA MET A 1 11.80 22.11 8.86
C MET A 1 11.92 21.31 10.17
N ARG A 2 12.15 21.95 11.33
CA ARG A 2 12.28 21.26 12.63
C ARG A 2 11.09 20.34 13.00
N GLU A 3 9.85 20.81 12.88
CA GLU A 3 8.67 19.98 13.18
C GLU A 3 8.51 18.80 12.21
N PHE A 4 8.79 19.00 10.93
CA PHE A 4 8.78 17.91 9.95
C PHE A 4 9.81 16.83 10.29
N LEU A 5 11.03 17.23 10.65
CA LEU A 5 12.08 16.29 11.09
C LEU A 5 11.71 15.57 12.39
N ARG A 6 10.99 16.24 13.32
CA ARG A 6 10.45 15.60 14.53
C ARG A 6 9.40 14.54 14.17
N VAL A 7 8.42 14.89 13.33
CA VAL A 7 7.36 13.98 12.87
C VAL A 7 7.93 12.74 12.18
N GLY A 8 8.98 12.90 11.38
CA GLY A 8 9.65 11.79 10.72
C GLY A 8 10.31 10.77 11.67
N GLY A 9 10.61 11.15 12.91
CA GLY A 9 11.29 10.28 13.88
C GLY A 9 10.41 9.71 14.99
N ILE A 10 9.21 10.25 15.21
CA ILE A 10 8.29 9.84 16.29
C ILE A 10 7.27 8.80 15.80
N ASN A 11 6.61 8.15 16.74
CA ASN A 11 5.59 7.14 16.49
C ASN A 11 4.20 7.64 16.90
N ILE A 12 3.15 6.98 16.41
CA ILE A 12 1.76 7.40 16.63
C ILE A 12 1.30 7.05 18.04
N TYR A 13 1.89 6.02 18.64
CA TYR A 13 1.56 5.59 20.00
C TYR A 13 1.82 6.69 21.04
N ASP A 14 2.96 7.38 20.95
CA ASP A 14 3.33 8.44 21.88
C ASP A 14 2.43 9.67 21.69
N VAL A 15 2.23 10.10 20.43
CA VAL A 15 1.36 11.24 20.09
C VAL A 15 -0.07 11.01 20.58
N LEU A 16 -0.62 9.82 20.37
CA LEU A 16 -1.99 9.52 20.80
C LEU A 16 -2.14 9.46 22.32
N ASN A 17 -1.09 9.11 23.06
CA ASN A 17 -1.10 9.17 24.52
C ASN A 17 -0.99 10.58 25.09
N GLU A 18 -0.41 11.51 24.35
CA GLU A 18 -0.35 12.92 24.74
C GLU A 18 -1.66 13.67 24.46
N VAL A 19 -2.40 13.28 23.42
CA VAL A 19 -3.53 14.08 22.89
C VAL A 19 -4.90 13.57 23.31
N PHE A 20 -5.07 12.25 23.50
CA PHE A 20 -6.38 11.66 23.77
C PHE A 20 -6.39 10.86 25.08
N ASP A 21 -7.58 10.66 25.64
CA ASP A 21 -7.78 9.77 26.79
C ASP A 21 -8.47 8.45 26.39
N ASP A 22 -9.41 8.49 25.44
CA ASP A 22 -10.23 7.33 25.07
C ASP A 22 -9.40 6.24 24.35
N PRO A 23 -9.27 5.03 24.93
CA PRO A 23 -8.46 3.97 24.33
C PRO A 23 -8.98 3.49 22.97
N ARG A 24 -10.29 3.58 22.72
CA ARG A 24 -10.93 3.15 21.47
C ARG A 24 -10.59 4.10 20.33
N LEU A 25 -10.65 5.41 20.61
CA LEU A 25 -10.24 6.43 19.64
C LEU A 25 -8.76 6.29 19.28
N LYS A 26 -7.91 6.08 20.31
CA LYS A 26 -6.48 5.79 20.08
C LYS A 26 -6.27 4.54 19.25
N GLY A 27 -7.04 3.47 19.51
CA GLY A 27 -6.98 2.23 18.74
C GLY A 27 -7.36 2.42 17.27
N ALA A 28 -8.45 3.13 16.99
CA ALA A 28 -8.90 3.43 15.62
C ALA A 28 -7.86 4.26 14.84
N ILE A 29 -7.34 5.35 15.44
CA ILE A 29 -6.33 6.19 14.78
C ILE A 29 -5.01 5.43 14.59
N ALA A 30 -4.60 4.61 15.57
CA ALA A 30 -3.41 3.79 15.45
C ALA A 30 -3.54 2.74 14.34
N ALA A 31 -4.72 2.15 14.14
CA ALA A 31 -4.99 1.25 13.01
C ALA A 31 -4.83 1.98 11.67
N ASP A 32 -5.33 3.21 11.57
CA ASP A 32 -5.20 4.06 10.38
C ASP A 32 -3.76 4.44 10.08
N ALA A 33 -2.98 4.72 11.11
CA ALA A 33 -1.58 5.06 11.00
C ALA A 33 -0.71 3.91 10.47
N VAL A 34 -1.07 2.66 10.74
CA VAL A 34 -0.26 1.49 10.34
C VAL A 34 -0.82 0.73 9.14
N LEU A 35 -2.01 1.08 8.65
CA LEU A 35 -2.69 0.36 7.59
C LEU A 35 -1.81 0.23 6.34
N GLY A 36 -1.68 -1.00 5.82
CA GLY A 36 -0.90 -1.31 4.61
C GLY A 36 0.63 -1.33 4.80
N HIS A 37 1.14 -1.08 6.01
CA HIS A 37 2.57 -1.06 6.30
C HIS A 37 3.00 -2.25 7.17
N HIS A 38 4.23 -2.72 6.99
CA HIS A 38 4.85 -3.71 7.89
C HIS A 38 5.36 -3.03 9.17
N MET A 39 4.46 -2.39 9.93
CA MET A 39 4.77 -1.59 11.12
C MET A 39 3.71 -1.73 12.21
N GLY A 40 4.11 -1.52 13.47
CA GLY A 40 3.20 -1.39 14.62
C GLY A 40 3.13 0.07 15.08
N PRO A 41 2.18 0.45 15.96
CA PRO A 41 2.00 1.84 16.40
C PRO A 41 3.23 2.49 17.04
N ARG A 42 4.16 1.69 17.58
CA ARG A 42 5.43 2.17 18.18
C ARG A 42 6.57 2.30 17.17
N THR A 43 6.40 1.86 15.94
CA THR A 43 7.44 2.02 14.91
C THR A 43 7.64 3.52 14.63
N PRO A 44 8.88 4.03 14.53
CA PRO A 44 9.12 5.39 14.07
C PRO A 44 8.44 5.67 12.73
N THR A 45 8.11 6.94 12.46
CA THR A 45 7.51 7.41 11.21
C THR A 45 6.01 7.12 11.07
N THR A 46 5.37 6.37 11.98
CA THR A 46 3.91 6.08 11.85
C THR A 46 3.02 7.32 11.99
N VAL A 47 3.56 8.45 12.48
CA VAL A 47 2.84 9.74 12.42
C VAL A 47 2.77 10.25 10.98
N LEU A 48 3.85 10.08 10.19
CA LEU A 48 3.88 10.51 8.80
C LEU A 48 2.91 9.70 7.92
N THR A 49 2.81 8.39 8.15
CA THR A 49 1.83 7.54 7.45
C THR A 49 0.39 7.93 7.78
N TYR A 50 0.12 8.27 9.05
CA TYR A 50 -1.18 8.82 9.45
C TYR A 50 -1.48 10.16 8.78
N LEU A 51 -0.51 11.09 8.76
CA LEU A 51 -0.68 12.40 8.10
C LEU A 51 -0.92 12.25 6.60
N TYR A 52 -0.26 11.31 5.93
CA TYR A 52 -0.50 11.01 4.51
C TYR A 52 -1.94 10.56 4.28
N ARG A 53 -2.46 9.67 5.13
CA ARG A 53 -3.85 9.23 5.07
C ARG A 53 -4.82 10.39 5.31
N LEU A 54 -4.58 11.18 6.37
CA LEU A 54 -5.40 12.36 6.69
C LEU A 54 -5.44 13.36 5.54
N TRP A 55 -4.30 13.58 4.87
CA TRP A 55 -4.27 14.45 3.70
C TRP A 55 -5.21 13.96 2.59
N GLY A 56 -5.23 12.65 2.34
CA GLY A 56 -6.17 12.02 1.41
C GLY A 56 -7.64 12.16 1.85
N GLU A 57 -7.93 12.10 3.14
CA GLU A 57 -9.29 12.28 3.69
C GLU A 57 -9.78 13.73 3.61
N ILE A 58 -8.88 14.71 3.76
CA ILE A 58 -9.21 16.13 3.72
C ILE A 58 -9.37 16.62 2.27
N HIS A 59 -8.53 16.13 1.36
CA HIS A 59 -8.45 16.63 -0.01
C HIS A 59 -9.08 15.71 -1.06
N GLY A 60 -9.63 14.57 -0.65
CA GLY A 60 -10.29 13.62 -1.52
C GLY A 60 -11.47 12.93 -0.83
N ALA A 61 -12.41 12.44 -1.63
CA ALA A 61 -13.43 11.53 -1.13
C ALA A 61 -12.83 10.12 -1.09
N GLN A 62 -12.79 9.47 0.08
CA GLN A 62 -12.64 8.03 0.14
C GLN A 62 -13.97 7.42 -0.33
N SER A 63 -14.04 7.02 -1.59
CA SER A 63 -15.19 6.36 -2.17
C SER A 63 -14.79 5.03 -2.79
N LEU A 64 -15.74 4.10 -2.79
CA LEU A 64 -15.63 2.90 -3.61
C LEU A 64 -16.05 3.30 -5.03
N PRO A 65 -15.20 3.09 -6.05
CA PRO A 65 -15.59 3.39 -7.42
C PRO A 65 -16.79 2.55 -7.82
N THR A 66 -17.74 3.15 -8.53
CA THR A 66 -18.82 2.39 -9.19
C THR A 66 -18.21 1.37 -10.14
N GLY A 67 -18.59 0.10 -10.02
CA GLY A 67 -17.96 -1.01 -10.76
C GLY A 67 -16.70 -1.59 -10.08
N GLY A 68 -16.26 -1.01 -8.96
CA GLY A 68 -15.10 -1.44 -8.19
C GLY A 68 -13.77 -0.91 -8.75
N MET A 69 -12.67 -1.23 -8.06
CA MET A 69 -11.33 -0.72 -8.39
C MET A 69 -10.84 -1.11 -9.79
N GLY A 70 -11.32 -2.22 -10.36
CA GLY A 70 -10.96 -2.66 -11.71
C GLY A 70 -11.40 -1.67 -12.79
N GLU A 71 -12.54 -1.00 -12.60
CA GLU A 71 -13.08 -0.02 -13.56
C GLU A 71 -12.14 1.17 -13.76
N ILE A 72 -11.40 1.58 -12.71
CA ILE A 72 -10.39 2.64 -12.83
C ILE A 72 -9.32 2.21 -13.82
N SER A 73 -8.73 1.03 -13.63
CA SER A 73 -7.67 0.51 -14.50
C SER A 73 -8.16 0.32 -15.93
N GLU A 74 -9.38 -0.20 -16.12
CA GLU A 74 -9.97 -0.34 -17.44
C GLU A 74 -10.21 1.01 -18.13
N THR A 75 -10.71 2.00 -17.40
CA THR A 75 -10.96 3.34 -17.93
C THR A 75 -9.67 4.00 -18.39
N LEU A 76 -8.60 3.89 -17.59
CA LEU A 76 -7.27 4.38 -17.94
C LEU A 76 -6.72 3.65 -19.18
N ALA A 77 -6.86 2.32 -19.25
CA ALA A 77 -6.43 1.55 -20.41
C ALA A 77 -7.19 1.95 -21.70
N LYS A 78 -8.52 2.10 -21.62
CA LYS A 78 -9.35 2.57 -22.73
C LYS A 78 -8.93 3.98 -23.21
N ALA A 79 -8.63 4.88 -22.27
CA ALA A 79 -8.15 6.23 -22.59
C ALA A 79 -6.77 6.22 -23.26
N ALA A 80 -5.84 5.38 -22.77
CA ALA A 80 -4.51 5.22 -23.35
C ALA A 80 -4.58 4.66 -24.79
N ILE A 81 -5.38 3.63 -25.02
CA ILE A 81 -5.59 3.04 -26.36
C ILE A 81 -6.18 4.09 -27.31
N LYS A 82 -7.16 4.89 -26.87
CA LYS A 82 -7.73 5.98 -27.66
C LYS A 82 -6.69 7.06 -28.01
N ALA A 83 -5.68 7.25 -27.16
CA ALA A 83 -4.55 8.14 -27.43
C ALA A 83 -3.46 7.52 -28.32
N GLY A 84 -3.63 6.27 -28.77
CA GLY A 84 -2.70 5.57 -29.65
C GLY A 84 -1.67 4.67 -28.95
N VAL A 85 -1.82 4.41 -27.66
CA VAL A 85 -0.93 3.50 -26.91
C VAL A 85 -1.28 2.03 -27.21
N THR A 86 -0.26 1.24 -27.55
CA THR A 86 -0.37 -0.23 -27.60
C THR A 86 -0.19 -0.81 -26.21
N ILE A 87 -1.11 -1.69 -25.78
CA ILE A 87 -1.03 -2.39 -24.50
C ILE A 87 -0.91 -3.89 -24.78
N GLU A 88 0.21 -4.47 -24.37
CA GLU A 88 0.49 -5.90 -24.52
C GLU A 88 0.46 -6.59 -23.15
N THR A 89 -0.37 -7.61 -23.03
CA THR A 89 -0.47 -8.44 -21.82
C THR A 89 0.18 -9.80 -22.08
N GLY A 90 0.63 -10.47 -21.01
CA GLY A 90 1.43 -11.70 -21.15
C GLY A 90 2.86 -11.47 -21.68
N ALA A 91 3.26 -10.22 -21.94
CA ALA A 91 4.59 -9.82 -22.35
C ALA A 91 5.49 -9.54 -21.14
N LYS A 92 5.93 -10.61 -20.44
CA LYS A 92 6.82 -10.45 -19.29
C LYS A 92 8.20 -9.95 -19.77
N VAL A 93 8.62 -8.81 -19.25
CA VAL A 93 9.95 -8.23 -19.49
C VAL A 93 10.99 -9.07 -18.76
N LYS A 94 12.04 -9.46 -19.49
CA LYS A 94 13.19 -10.20 -18.97
C LYS A 94 14.30 -9.25 -18.53
N ARG A 95 14.63 -8.23 -19.33
CA ARG A 95 15.61 -7.19 -18.97
C ARG A 95 15.45 -5.92 -19.81
N ILE A 96 16.01 -4.83 -19.31
CA ILE A 96 16.21 -3.57 -20.02
C ILE A 96 17.61 -3.62 -20.63
N VAL A 97 17.71 -3.47 -21.94
CA VAL A 97 18.99 -3.49 -22.64
C VAL A 97 19.63 -2.11 -22.55
N VAL A 98 20.82 -2.07 -21.99
CA VAL A 98 21.64 -0.87 -21.86
C VAL A 98 22.86 -1.02 -22.76
N ASP A 99 23.14 0.03 -23.53
CA ASP A 99 24.32 0.16 -24.39
C ASP A 99 24.99 1.50 -24.11
N GLU A 100 26.28 1.48 -23.81
CA GLU A 100 27.08 2.66 -23.43
C GLU A 100 26.40 3.56 -22.36
N GLY A 101 25.75 2.94 -21.37
CA GLY A 101 25.06 3.63 -20.28
C GLY A 101 23.71 4.26 -20.68
N LYS A 102 23.16 3.91 -21.83
CA LYS A 102 21.84 4.36 -22.31
C LYS A 102 20.94 3.18 -22.64
N VAL A 103 19.65 3.34 -22.37
CA VAL A 103 18.68 2.32 -22.80
C VAL A 103 18.59 2.28 -24.33
N SER A 104 18.55 1.07 -24.88
CA SER A 104 18.39 0.84 -26.31
C SER A 104 17.17 -0.02 -26.64
N ALA A 105 16.80 -0.95 -25.75
CA ALA A 105 15.65 -1.83 -25.94
C ALA A 105 15.13 -2.43 -24.63
N VAL A 106 14.00 -3.13 -24.72
CA VAL A 106 13.48 -4.03 -23.69
C VAL A 106 13.43 -5.44 -24.27
N GLU A 107 14.03 -6.42 -23.58
CA GLU A 107 13.97 -7.83 -23.95
C GLU A 107 12.83 -8.50 -23.18
N LEU A 108 11.94 -9.19 -23.89
CA LEU A 108 10.90 -10.03 -23.31
C LEU A 108 11.43 -11.43 -22.99
N GLU A 109 10.74 -12.17 -22.11
CA GLU A 109 11.07 -13.58 -21.80
C GLU A 109 11.02 -14.50 -23.02
N THR A 110 10.28 -14.10 -24.06
CA THR A 110 10.23 -14.79 -25.36
C THR A 110 11.52 -14.64 -26.17
N GLY A 111 12.40 -13.69 -25.80
CA GLY A 111 13.59 -13.29 -26.54
C GLY A 111 13.36 -12.16 -27.55
N GLU A 112 12.12 -11.68 -27.69
CA GLU A 112 11.80 -10.52 -28.52
C GLU A 112 12.43 -9.24 -27.94
N LEU A 113 12.96 -8.39 -28.83
CA LEU A 113 13.53 -7.09 -28.50
C LEU A 113 12.61 -5.98 -29.00
N ILE A 114 12.17 -5.14 -28.08
CA ILE A 114 11.40 -3.93 -28.39
C ILE A 114 12.33 -2.73 -28.25
N GLU A 115 12.70 -2.11 -29.36
CA GLU A 115 13.56 -0.93 -29.38
C GLU A 115 12.88 0.26 -28.67
N ALA A 116 13.59 0.91 -27.76
CA ALA A 116 13.06 2.04 -27.00
C ALA A 116 14.19 2.97 -26.54
N SER A 117 14.10 4.26 -26.87
CA SER A 117 15.04 5.28 -26.37
C SER A 117 14.74 5.72 -24.93
N ILE A 118 13.54 5.44 -24.41
CA ILE A 118 13.09 5.78 -23.07
C ILE A 118 12.28 4.62 -22.52
N VAL A 119 12.59 4.20 -21.29
CA VAL A 119 11.82 3.19 -20.56
C VAL A 119 11.34 3.79 -19.24
N ILE A 120 10.03 3.71 -19.02
CA ILE A 120 9.40 4.07 -17.74
C ILE A 120 9.00 2.77 -17.06
N SER A 121 9.70 2.42 -15.98
CA SER A 121 9.41 1.21 -15.21
C SER A 121 8.42 1.52 -14.10
N ASN A 122 7.30 0.79 -14.08
CA ASN A 122 6.33 0.81 -12.97
C ASN A 122 6.51 -0.39 -12.01
N ALA A 123 7.57 -1.20 -12.20
CA ALA A 123 7.95 -2.23 -11.24
C ALA A 123 8.55 -1.58 -9.99
N ASP A 124 8.66 -2.34 -8.90
CA ASP A 124 9.32 -1.83 -7.70
C ASP A 124 10.83 -1.63 -7.97
N ALA A 125 11.45 -0.74 -7.19
CA ALA A 125 12.83 -0.34 -7.42
C ALA A 125 13.83 -1.50 -7.41
N LYS A 126 13.61 -2.56 -6.61
CA LYS A 126 14.52 -3.71 -6.60
C LYS A 126 14.40 -4.48 -7.90
N THR A 127 13.17 -4.79 -8.32
CA THR A 127 12.92 -5.43 -9.62
C THR A 127 13.49 -4.60 -10.76
N THR A 128 13.22 -3.29 -10.82
CA THR A 128 13.72 -2.43 -11.90
C THR A 128 15.24 -2.39 -11.95
N PHE A 129 15.90 -2.08 -10.84
CA PHE A 129 17.33 -1.78 -10.87
C PHE A 129 18.20 -3.03 -10.72
N LEU A 130 17.86 -3.95 -9.83
CA LEU A 130 18.69 -5.12 -9.56
C LEU A 130 18.43 -6.26 -10.55
N ASP A 131 17.17 -6.45 -10.98
CA ASP A 131 16.81 -7.57 -11.85
C ASP A 131 16.72 -7.16 -13.33
N LEU A 132 15.96 -6.09 -13.66
CA LEU A 132 15.71 -5.72 -15.05
C LEU A 132 16.87 -4.94 -15.68
N VAL A 133 17.44 -3.96 -15.00
CA VAL A 133 18.63 -3.24 -15.48
C VAL A 133 19.90 -4.07 -15.28
N GLY A 134 20.00 -4.78 -14.16
CA GLY A 134 21.18 -5.56 -13.79
C GLY A 134 22.17 -4.74 -12.95
N ALA A 135 22.71 -5.37 -11.91
CA ALA A 135 23.64 -4.73 -10.99
C ALA A 135 24.98 -4.34 -11.66
N GLU A 136 25.34 -4.98 -12.77
CA GLU A 136 26.51 -4.71 -13.58
C GLU A 136 26.49 -3.34 -14.28
N GLU A 137 25.30 -2.81 -14.55
CA GLU A 137 25.10 -1.49 -15.17
C GLU A 137 25.07 -0.35 -14.13
N LEU A 138 25.21 -0.67 -12.85
CA LEU A 138 24.94 0.24 -11.74
C LEU A 138 26.13 0.39 -10.79
N ASP A 139 26.25 1.59 -10.21
CA ASP A 139 27.22 1.85 -9.15
C ASP A 139 26.90 1.00 -7.90
N ALA A 140 27.95 0.43 -7.29
CA ALA A 140 27.82 -0.47 -6.15
C ALA A 140 27.09 0.17 -4.94
N MET A 141 27.32 1.47 -4.68
CA MET A 141 26.64 2.17 -3.60
C MET A 141 25.16 2.40 -3.92
N PHE A 142 24.81 2.59 -5.20
CA PHE A 142 23.41 2.65 -5.62
C PHE A 142 22.72 1.30 -5.43
N CYS A 143 23.32 0.21 -5.91
CA CYS A 143 22.80 -1.15 -5.70
C CYS A 143 22.55 -1.45 -4.22
N HIS A 144 23.51 -1.11 -3.36
CA HIS A 144 23.36 -1.29 -1.91
C HIS A 144 22.18 -0.50 -1.30
N ARG A 145 21.96 0.75 -1.75
CA ARG A 145 20.81 1.54 -1.28
C ARG A 145 19.47 0.94 -1.71
N ILE A 146 19.40 0.43 -2.95
CA ILE A 146 18.19 -0.21 -3.46
C ILE A 146 17.94 -1.53 -2.71
N ASP A 147 18.96 -2.36 -2.55
CA ASP A 147 18.84 -3.65 -1.87
C ASP A 147 18.42 -3.51 -0.39
N THR A 148 18.96 -2.52 0.31
CA THR A 148 18.63 -2.27 1.73
C THR A 148 17.27 -1.57 1.93
N SER A 149 16.63 -1.11 0.86
CA SER A 149 15.30 -0.50 0.93
C SER A 149 14.26 -1.52 1.40
N ARG A 150 13.40 -1.10 2.33
CA ARG A 150 12.36 -1.94 2.93
C ARG A 150 11.08 -1.82 2.11
N SER A 151 10.64 -2.92 1.50
CA SER A 151 9.42 -2.99 0.68
C SER A 151 8.38 -3.98 1.20
N LYS A 152 8.58 -4.56 2.40
CA LYS A 152 7.61 -5.47 3.01
C LYS A 152 6.32 -4.72 3.36
N GLY A 153 5.20 -5.25 2.92
CA GLY A 153 3.85 -4.88 3.37
C GLY A 153 3.11 -6.13 3.84
N ASN A 154 2.15 -5.95 4.75
CA ASN A 154 1.28 -7.04 5.22
C ASN A 154 -0.17 -6.64 5.00
N THR A 155 -0.88 -7.41 4.18
CA THR A 155 -2.32 -7.25 3.99
C THR A 155 -2.95 -8.62 3.78
N ALA A 156 -4.06 -8.86 4.45
CA ALA A 156 -4.96 -9.97 4.14
C ALA A 156 -6.32 -9.37 3.76
N LYS A 157 -6.96 -9.93 2.74
CA LYS A 157 -8.27 -9.49 2.27
C LYS A 157 -9.20 -10.67 2.16
N LEU A 158 -10.36 -10.56 2.79
CA LEU A 158 -11.41 -11.57 2.76
C LEU A 158 -12.65 -10.98 2.08
N HIS A 159 -13.09 -11.61 1.00
CA HIS A 159 -14.35 -11.28 0.33
C HIS A 159 -15.40 -12.33 0.67
N LEU A 160 -16.53 -11.90 1.21
CA LEU A 160 -17.64 -12.77 1.59
C LEU A 160 -18.88 -12.44 0.77
N ALA A 161 -19.40 -13.44 0.05
CA ALA A 161 -20.72 -13.38 -0.55
C ALA A 161 -21.73 -13.95 0.45
N LEU A 162 -22.63 -13.11 0.95
CA LEU A 162 -23.59 -13.46 1.99
C LEU A 162 -25.01 -13.44 1.43
N ASN A 163 -25.88 -14.35 1.91
CA ASN A 163 -27.30 -14.39 1.52
C ASN A 163 -28.14 -13.26 2.15
N SER A 164 -27.62 -12.59 3.17
CA SER A 164 -28.28 -11.48 3.86
C SER A 164 -27.26 -10.63 4.61
N LEU A 165 -27.64 -9.40 4.99
CA LEU A 165 -26.80 -8.53 5.80
C LEU A 165 -26.48 -9.17 7.18
N PRO A 166 -25.23 -9.08 7.66
CA PRO A 166 -24.88 -9.54 8.99
C PRO A 166 -25.53 -8.65 10.06
N LYS A 167 -25.81 -9.25 11.23
CA LYS A 167 -26.30 -8.52 12.41
C LYS A 167 -25.17 -8.40 13.42
N PHE A 168 -24.78 -7.17 13.74
CA PHE A 168 -23.81 -6.89 14.80
C PHE A 168 -24.52 -6.35 16.04
N ALA A 169 -24.13 -6.84 17.21
CA ALA A 169 -24.67 -6.34 18.47
C ALA A 169 -24.32 -4.85 18.64
N GLY A 170 -25.33 -4.01 18.92
CA GLY A 170 -25.15 -2.58 19.17
C GLY A 170 -25.01 -1.69 17.93
N LEU A 171 -25.16 -2.23 16.71
CA LEU A 171 -25.18 -1.43 15.48
C LEU A 171 -26.57 -1.46 14.83
N SER A 172 -27.05 -0.29 14.41
CA SER A 172 -28.24 -0.17 13.56
C SER A 172 -27.90 -0.53 12.10
N GLY A 173 -28.93 -0.79 11.28
CA GLY A 173 -28.75 -1.06 9.86
C GLY A 173 -28.05 0.08 9.10
N SER A 174 -28.34 1.34 9.43
CA SER A 174 -27.70 2.50 8.80
C SER A 174 -26.23 2.65 9.16
N GLN A 175 -25.80 2.15 10.32
CA GLN A 175 -24.39 2.16 10.71
C GLN A 175 -23.57 1.11 9.96
N LEU A 176 -24.21 0.12 9.32
CA LEU A 176 -23.51 -0.91 8.54
C LEU A 176 -22.93 -0.38 7.23
N ALA A 177 -23.47 0.72 6.70
CA ALA A 177 -22.93 1.40 5.53
C ALA A 177 -21.63 2.17 5.82
N GLN A 178 -21.28 2.32 7.11
CA GLN A 178 -20.04 2.96 7.53
C GLN A 178 -18.87 1.97 7.53
N ARG A 179 -17.65 2.52 7.58
CA ARG A 179 -16.43 1.77 7.81
C ARG A 179 -16.42 1.22 9.24
N LEU A 180 -16.44 -0.11 9.38
CA LEU A 180 -16.41 -0.78 10.69
C LEU A 180 -14.97 -1.23 10.99
N ILE A 181 -14.48 -0.97 12.21
CA ILE A 181 -13.09 -1.24 12.60
C ILE A 181 -13.06 -2.01 13.92
N ILE A 182 -12.27 -3.07 13.97
CA ILE A 182 -11.92 -3.80 15.20
C ILE A 182 -10.48 -3.44 15.56
N ALA A 183 -10.35 -2.40 16.39
CA ALA A 183 -9.09 -1.92 16.95
C ALA A 183 -9.35 -1.31 18.33
N PRO A 184 -9.63 -2.12 19.37
CA PRO A 184 -10.15 -1.63 20.65
C PRO A 184 -9.19 -0.73 21.41
N ASN A 185 -7.88 -0.87 21.19
CA ASN A 185 -6.84 0.01 21.74
C ASN A 185 -5.51 -0.18 21.00
N MET A 186 -4.54 0.71 21.24
CA MET A 186 -3.23 0.66 20.58
C MET A 186 -2.39 -0.58 20.91
N ARG A 187 -2.58 -1.17 22.11
CA ARG A 187 -1.87 -2.41 22.48
C ARG A 187 -2.35 -3.58 21.63
N TYR A 188 -3.66 -3.65 21.35
CA TYR A 188 -4.23 -4.62 20.42
C TYR A 188 -3.61 -4.48 19.03
N VAL A 189 -3.53 -3.26 18.50
CA VAL A 189 -2.93 -2.99 17.18
C VAL A 189 -1.44 -3.40 17.14
N GLU A 190 -0.67 -3.08 18.18
CA GLU A 190 0.74 -3.50 18.29
C GLU A 190 0.88 -5.03 18.33
N HIS A 191 0.08 -5.70 19.16
CA HIS A 191 0.15 -7.15 19.31
C HIS A 191 -0.27 -7.86 18.03
N ALA A 192 -1.29 -7.35 17.33
CA ALA A 192 -1.72 -7.90 16.05
C ALA A 192 -0.62 -7.86 14.99
N PHE A 193 0.26 -6.85 15.03
CA PHE A 193 1.42 -6.76 14.13
C PHE A 193 2.58 -7.71 14.52
N ASN A 194 2.76 -8.02 15.81
CA ASN A 194 3.94 -8.75 16.30
C ASN A 194 4.17 -10.10 15.61
N HIS A 195 3.10 -10.83 15.29
CA HIS A 195 3.18 -12.12 14.57
C HIS A 195 3.84 -11.99 13.20
N ALA A 196 3.56 -10.89 12.48
CA ALA A 196 4.10 -10.69 11.15
C ALA A 196 5.63 -10.52 11.13
N LYS A 197 6.25 -10.13 12.26
CA LYS A 197 7.72 -10.09 12.42
C LYS A 197 8.36 -11.47 12.25
N TYR A 198 7.59 -12.53 12.51
CA TYR A 198 8.02 -13.93 12.45
C TYR A 198 7.39 -14.70 11.28
N GLY A 199 6.70 -14.00 10.36
CA GLY A 199 6.00 -14.64 9.24
C GLY A 199 4.71 -15.34 9.64
N GLU A 200 4.16 -15.03 10.81
CA GLU A 200 2.90 -15.57 11.33
C GLU A 200 1.74 -14.58 11.13
N TYR A 201 0.51 -15.04 11.40
CA TYR A 201 -0.69 -14.21 11.46
C TYR A 201 -1.21 -14.11 12.90
N SER A 202 -1.84 -12.98 13.22
CA SER A 202 -2.48 -12.79 14.52
C SER A 202 -3.81 -13.55 14.60
N GLU A 203 -4.06 -14.25 15.70
CA GLU A 203 -5.39 -14.80 16.03
C GLU A 203 -6.42 -13.69 16.36
N GLN A 204 -5.92 -12.49 16.66
CA GLN A 204 -6.70 -11.29 16.92
C GLN A 204 -6.25 -10.18 15.97
N PRO A 205 -6.55 -10.28 14.66
CA PRO A 205 -6.12 -9.28 13.69
C PRO A 205 -6.87 -7.97 13.90
N VAL A 206 -6.26 -6.86 13.51
CA VAL A 206 -7.01 -5.63 13.25
C VAL A 206 -7.87 -5.88 12.01
N LEU A 207 -9.17 -5.60 12.12
CA LEU A 207 -10.11 -5.79 11.02
C LEU A 207 -10.68 -4.46 10.59
N GLU A 208 -10.67 -4.24 9.29
CA GLU A 208 -11.44 -3.21 8.60
C GLU A 208 -12.51 -3.94 7.78
N ILE A 209 -13.77 -3.62 8.03
CA ILE A 209 -14.92 -4.28 7.44
C ILE A 209 -15.75 -3.21 6.74
N VAL A 210 -16.03 -3.46 5.46
CA VAL A 210 -16.90 -2.65 4.61
C VAL A 210 -17.91 -3.56 3.94
N ILE A 211 -19.16 -3.08 3.83
CA ILE A 211 -20.23 -3.78 3.12
C ILE A 211 -20.55 -2.94 1.88
N PRO A 212 -19.95 -3.26 0.72
CA PRO A 212 -20.00 -2.38 -0.45
C PRO A 212 -21.36 -2.35 -1.17
N THR A 213 -22.31 -3.19 -0.74
CA THR A 213 -23.63 -3.33 -1.37
C THR A 213 -24.71 -2.45 -0.72
N ILE A 214 -24.32 -1.57 0.21
CA ILE A 214 -25.22 -0.64 0.90
C ILE A 214 -24.58 0.75 0.88
N ASP A 215 -25.41 1.76 0.63
CA ASP A 215 -25.05 3.19 0.60
C ASP A 215 -25.47 3.90 1.91
#